data_AF-A0A1F6RQ67-F1
#
_entry.id   AF-A0A1F6RQ67-F1
#
_cell.length_a   1.000
_cell.length_b   1.000
_cell.length_c   1.000
_cell.angle_alpha   90.00
_cell.angle_beta   90.00
_cell.angle_gamma   90.00
#
_symmetry.space_group_name_H-M   'P 1'
#
loop_
_entity.id
_entity.type
_entity.pdbx_description
1 polymer ?
#
loop_
_entity_poly.entity_id
_entity_poly.type
_entity_poly.pdbx_seq_one_letter_code
_entity_poly.pdbx_strand_id
1 'polypeptide(L)'
;MEAQTTRGIQFLNAMSRVSWGAIWAGVFVAMFFQLLLGILGLAIGLTVIDIDQQIPATGISIGTGIWLLISTLLSVFLGAFTAGRLAGLSAKYDGILHGVVTLAFLVVLSIFLTTAGISSAVTGAFSLILRASQVPQVQQVLPQGTTIQQQAAQQQPMMTQAQRQQAAQRAQDVATRTAWWTFAIGLLSLIAAMIGGYLGMQSRVNQIIRETA
;
A
#
# COMPACT_ATOMS: atom_id res chain seq x y z
N MET A 1 17.98 -39.92 -32.88
CA MET A 1 18.69 -38.88 -32.10
C MET A 1 17.88 -37.59 -31.92
N GLU A 2 16.89 -37.28 -32.77
CA GLU A 2 16.05 -36.06 -32.65
C GLU A 2 15.09 -36.03 -31.44
N ALA A 3 14.66 -37.18 -30.90
CA ALA A 3 13.72 -37.22 -29.77
C ALA A 3 14.35 -36.81 -28.41
N GLN A 4 15.68 -36.88 -28.28
CA GLN A 4 16.37 -36.48 -27.04
C GLN A 4 16.61 -34.97 -26.97
N THR A 5 16.81 -34.31 -28.12
CA THR A 5 16.99 -32.85 -28.21
C THR A 5 15.72 -32.08 -27.86
N THR A 6 14.53 -32.58 -28.24
CA THR A 6 13.26 -31.91 -27.91
C THR A 6 12.94 -31.95 -26.42
N ARG A 7 13.28 -33.04 -25.72
CA ARG A 7 13.12 -33.11 -24.25
C ARG A 7 14.02 -32.12 -23.52
N GLY A 8 15.28 -31.97 -23.95
CA GLY A 8 16.23 -31.03 -23.35
C GLY A 8 15.76 -29.57 -23.42
N ILE A 9 15.18 -29.14 -24.55
CA ILE A 9 14.68 -27.78 -24.74
C ILE A 9 13.40 -27.54 -23.91
N GLN A 10 12.58 -28.55 -23.67
CA GLN A 10 11.42 -28.43 -22.76
C GLN A 10 11.82 -28.27 -21.29
N PHE A 11 12.89 -28.91 -20.82
CA PHE A 11 13.39 -28.69 -19.45
C PHE A 11 13.99 -27.29 -19.25
N LEU A 12 14.61 -26.72 -20.29
CA LEU A 12 15.14 -25.36 -20.23
C LEU A 12 14.04 -24.29 -20.26
N ASN A 13 12.93 -24.52 -20.97
CA ASN A 13 11.74 -23.66 -20.94
C ASN A 13 10.85 -23.85 -19.70
N ALA A 14 10.90 -25.04 -19.06
CA ALA A 14 10.13 -25.33 -17.84
C ALA A 14 10.72 -24.68 -16.56
N MET A 15 11.97 -24.24 -16.59
CA MET A 15 12.55 -23.40 -15.54
C MET A 15 12.24 -21.93 -15.82
N SER A 16 10.98 -21.52 -15.65
CA SER A 16 10.66 -20.09 -15.64
C SER A 16 11.46 -19.43 -14.53
N ARG A 17 12.43 -18.57 -14.89
CA ARG A 17 13.31 -17.87 -13.94
C ARG A 17 12.54 -16.99 -12.94
N VAL A 18 11.30 -16.62 -13.24
CA VAL A 18 10.43 -15.77 -12.42
C VAL A 18 9.02 -16.35 -12.40
N SER A 19 8.51 -16.60 -11.19
CA SER A 19 7.15 -17.13 -10.99
C SER A 19 6.14 -15.98 -10.78
N TRP A 20 5.52 -15.54 -11.87
CA TRP A 20 4.55 -14.44 -11.84
C TRP A 20 3.36 -14.68 -10.89
N GLY A 21 2.89 -15.93 -10.79
CA GLY A 21 1.81 -16.29 -9.87
C GLY A 21 2.18 -16.07 -8.40
N ALA A 22 3.44 -16.28 -8.02
CA ALA A 22 3.93 -16.06 -6.67
C ALA A 22 3.96 -14.56 -6.31
N ILE A 23 4.38 -13.72 -7.26
CA ILE A 23 4.40 -12.26 -7.10
C ILE A 23 2.98 -11.74 -6.87
N TRP A 24 2.03 -12.16 -7.70
CA TRP A 24 0.62 -11.76 -7.55
C TRP A 24 0.03 -12.20 -6.20
N ALA A 25 0.26 -13.46 -5.81
CA ALA A 25 -0.18 -13.95 -4.51
C ALA A 25 0.40 -13.13 -3.36
N GLY A 26 1.70 -12.81 -3.42
CA GLY A 26 2.36 -11.95 -2.44
C GLY A 26 1.77 -10.54 -2.37
N VAL A 27 1.51 -9.91 -3.51
CA VAL A 27 0.88 -8.58 -3.57
C VAL A 27 -0.53 -8.60 -2.96
N PHE A 28 -1.36 -9.59 -3.27
CA PHE A 28 -2.70 -9.68 -2.68
C PHE A 28 -2.64 -9.89 -1.16
N VAL A 29 -1.70 -10.70 -0.66
CA VAL A 29 -1.49 -10.87 0.78
C VAL A 29 -1.07 -9.56 1.42
N ALA A 30 -0.10 -8.83 0.85
CA ALA A 30 0.28 -7.52 1.36
C ALA A 30 -0.92 -6.56 1.39
N MET A 31 -1.67 -6.44 0.28
CA MET A 31 -2.84 -5.56 0.23
C MET A 31 -3.91 -5.92 1.27
N PHE A 32 -4.17 -7.21 1.49
CA PHE A 32 -5.11 -7.67 2.50
C PHE A 32 -4.69 -7.26 3.92
N PHE A 33 -3.43 -7.52 4.30
CA PHE A 33 -2.91 -7.13 5.61
C PHE A 33 -2.82 -5.62 5.77
N GLN A 34 -2.46 -4.89 4.71
CA GLN A 34 -2.45 -3.43 4.71
C GLN A 34 -3.85 -2.87 5.00
N LEU A 35 -4.89 -3.44 4.39
CA LEU A 35 -6.27 -3.02 4.60
C LEU A 35 -6.74 -3.34 6.04
N LEU A 36 -6.47 -4.55 6.53
CA LEU A 36 -6.83 -4.94 7.89
C LEU A 36 -6.17 -4.06 8.95
N LEU A 37 -4.86 -3.86 8.85
CA LEU A 37 -4.11 -3.02 9.79
C LEU A 37 -4.46 -1.53 9.64
N GLY A 38 -4.85 -1.11 8.44
CA GLY A 38 -5.39 0.23 8.18
C GLY A 38 -6.71 0.47 8.88
N ILE A 39 -7.67 -0.45 8.76
CA ILE A 39 -8.96 -0.37 9.45
C ILE A 39 -8.76 -0.39 10.97
N LEU A 40 -7.86 -1.24 11.47
CA LEU A 40 -7.51 -1.27 12.89
C LEU A 40 -6.92 0.06 13.36
N GLY A 41 -6.00 0.64 12.58
CA GLY A 41 -5.41 1.95 12.89
C GLY A 41 -6.44 3.07 12.91
N LEU A 42 -7.40 3.05 11.97
CA LEU A 42 -8.51 3.99 11.95
C LEU A 42 -9.41 3.84 13.17
N ALA A 43 -9.76 2.60 13.55
CA ALA A 43 -10.57 2.34 14.75
C ALA A 43 -9.88 2.88 16.01
N ILE A 44 -8.57 2.59 16.18
CA ILE A 44 -7.78 3.11 17.30
C ILE A 44 -7.72 4.64 17.24
N GLY A 45 -7.44 5.23 16.07
CA GLY A 45 -7.35 6.68 15.90
C GLY A 45 -8.65 7.41 16.25
N LEU A 46 -9.80 6.87 15.84
CA LEU A 46 -11.11 7.44 16.18
C LEU A 46 -11.42 7.36 17.67
N THR A 47 -11.01 6.30 18.36
CA THR A 47 -11.22 6.18 19.82
C THR A 47 -10.40 7.20 20.62
N VAL A 48 -9.20 7.58 20.15
CA VAL A 48 -8.34 8.55 20.86
C VAL A 48 -8.92 9.97 20.82
N ILE A 49 -9.57 10.36 19.72
CA ILE A 49 -10.16 11.69 19.55
C ILE A 49 -11.33 11.92 20.50
N ASP A 50 -12.09 10.86 20.82
CA ASP A 50 -13.27 10.93 21.69
C ASP A 50 -12.90 10.97 23.19
N ILE A 51 -11.72 10.46 23.55
CA ILE A 51 -11.32 10.26 24.95
C ILE A 51 -10.67 11.51 25.57
N ASP A 52 -9.97 12.36 24.81
CA ASP A 52 -9.23 13.49 25.41
C ASP A 52 -8.99 14.67 24.45
N GLN A 53 -9.65 15.81 24.72
CA GLN A 53 -9.42 17.07 24.00
C GLN A 53 -8.10 17.76 24.38
N GLN A 54 -7.35 17.25 25.36
CA GLN A 54 -6.07 17.84 25.79
C GLN A 54 -4.86 17.27 25.04
N ILE A 55 -5.02 16.20 24.25
CA ILE A 55 -3.90 15.63 23.49
C ILE A 55 -3.54 16.60 22.34
N PRO A 56 -2.29 17.10 22.27
CA PRO A 56 -1.86 17.96 21.18
C PRO A 56 -1.99 17.22 19.83
N ALA A 57 -2.46 17.93 18.80
CA ALA A 57 -2.60 17.36 17.45
C ALA A 57 -1.29 16.74 16.91
N THR A 58 -0.14 17.24 17.36
CA THR A 58 1.18 16.68 17.05
C THR A 58 1.36 15.26 17.59
N GLY A 59 0.89 14.94 18.80
CA GLY A 59 0.97 13.59 19.38
C GLY A 59 0.16 12.57 18.58
N ILE A 60 -1.05 12.95 18.16
CA ILE A 60 -1.92 12.11 17.31
C ILE A 60 -1.25 11.83 15.96
N SER A 61 -0.63 12.84 15.35
CA SER A 61 0.05 12.69 14.06
C SER A 61 1.28 11.76 14.13
N ILE A 62 2.06 11.83 15.21
CA ILE A 62 3.23 10.97 15.42
C ILE A 62 2.79 9.52 15.64
N GLY A 63 1.79 9.29 16.48
CA GLY A 63 1.24 7.95 16.71
C GLY A 63 0.70 7.32 15.43
N THR A 64 -0.02 8.11 14.61
CA THR A 64 -0.51 7.68 13.30
C THR A 64 0.64 7.31 12.36
N GLY A 65 1.70 8.12 12.32
CA GLY A 65 2.89 7.85 11.49
C GLY A 65 3.60 6.56 11.88
N ILE A 66 3.78 6.31 13.19
CA ILE A 66 4.39 5.07 13.69
C ILE A 66 3.53 3.86 13.36
N TRP A 67 2.21 3.95 13.56
CA TRP A 67 1.29 2.86 13.22
C TRP A 67 1.32 2.52 11.73
N LEU A 68 1.30 3.54 10.86
CA LEU A 68 1.40 3.37 9.41
C LEU A 68 2.72 2.71 9.01
N LEU A 69 3.84 3.11 9.63
CA LEU A 69 5.14 2.50 9.40
C LEU A 69 5.12 1.01 9.75
N ILE A 70 4.70 0.67 10.97
CA ILE A 70 4.63 -0.73 11.44
C ILE A 70 3.72 -1.55 10.52
N SER A 71 2.53 -1.04 10.20
CA SER A 71 1.57 -1.73 9.34
C SER A 71 2.14 -2.01 7.96
N THR A 72 2.81 -1.02 7.36
CA THR A 72 3.45 -1.14 6.05
C THR A 72 4.55 -2.20 6.07
N LEU A 73 5.41 -2.19 7.10
CA LEU A 73 6.50 -3.17 7.20
C LEU A 73 5.97 -4.59 7.38
N LEU A 74 4.97 -4.81 8.24
CA LEU A 74 4.36 -6.13 8.44
C LEU A 74 3.69 -6.62 7.15
N SER A 75 2.91 -5.76 6.50
CA SER A 75 2.22 -6.07 5.26
C SER A 75 3.20 -6.49 4.15
N VAL A 76 4.22 -5.66 3.89
CA VAL A 76 5.24 -5.93 2.87
C VAL A 76 6.00 -7.21 3.20
N PHE A 77 6.36 -7.43 4.45
CA PHE A 77 7.02 -8.65 4.90
C PHE A 77 6.18 -9.90 4.60
N LEU A 78 4.90 -9.90 4.97
CA LEU A 78 3.99 -11.04 4.77
C LEU A 78 3.72 -11.33 3.30
N GLY A 79 3.59 -10.29 2.48
CA GLY A 79 3.46 -10.43 1.03
C GLY A 79 4.72 -10.99 0.39
N ALA A 80 5.88 -10.44 0.71
CA ALA A 80 7.17 -10.93 0.21
C ALA A 80 7.47 -12.35 0.69
N PHE A 81 7.13 -12.69 1.93
CA PHE A 81 7.20 -14.05 2.45
C PHE A 81 6.35 -15.02 1.64
N THR A 82 5.13 -14.64 1.32
CA THR A 82 4.24 -15.46 0.49
C THR A 82 4.79 -15.64 -0.91
N ALA A 83 5.31 -14.58 -1.53
CA ALA A 83 5.95 -14.65 -2.84
C ALA A 83 7.18 -15.57 -2.82
N GLY A 84 8.08 -15.42 -1.85
CA GLY A 84 9.24 -16.30 -1.69
C GLY A 84 8.84 -17.76 -1.43
N ARG A 85 7.77 -17.99 -0.67
CA ARG A 85 7.22 -19.33 -0.37
C ARG A 85 6.57 -20.00 -1.59
N LEU A 86 6.11 -19.22 -2.57
CA LEU A 86 5.48 -19.73 -3.79
C LEU A 86 6.40 -19.66 -5.01
N ALA A 87 7.61 -19.14 -4.84
CA ALA A 87 8.56 -18.89 -5.93
C ALA A 87 9.07 -20.15 -6.65
N GLY A 88 8.88 -21.33 -6.04
CA GLY A 88 9.49 -22.57 -6.47
C GLY A 88 10.94 -22.74 -6.00
N LEU A 89 11.49 -23.93 -6.20
CA LEU A 89 12.87 -24.26 -5.85
C LEU A 89 13.80 -23.80 -6.98
N SER A 90 14.19 -22.55 -6.94
CA SER A 90 15.36 -22.06 -7.68
C SER A 90 16.32 -21.44 -6.66
N ALA A 91 17.57 -21.18 -7.03
CA ALA A 91 18.73 -20.91 -6.18
C ALA A 91 18.49 -20.16 -4.85
N LYS A 92 19.42 -20.28 -3.89
CA LYS A 92 19.34 -19.73 -2.52
C LYS A 92 18.96 -18.24 -2.42
N TYR A 93 19.14 -17.46 -3.48
CA TYR A 93 18.84 -16.02 -3.52
C TYR A 93 17.54 -15.66 -4.26
N ASP A 94 16.84 -16.63 -4.84
CA ASP A 94 15.64 -16.36 -5.65
C ASP A 94 14.47 -15.89 -4.79
N GLY A 95 14.39 -16.33 -3.53
CA GLY A 95 13.42 -15.79 -2.57
C GLY A 95 13.57 -14.29 -2.33
N ILE A 96 14.81 -13.78 -2.23
CA ILE A 96 15.09 -12.35 -2.06
C ILE A 96 14.62 -11.58 -3.29
N LEU A 97 14.94 -12.07 -4.50
CA LEU A 97 14.55 -11.44 -5.75
C LEU A 97 13.02 -11.38 -5.89
N HIS A 98 12.31 -12.46 -5.55
CA HIS A 98 10.84 -12.46 -5.56
C HIS A 98 10.27 -11.47 -4.55
N GLY A 99 10.88 -11.32 -3.36
CA GLY A 99 10.50 -10.30 -2.38
C GLY A 99 10.68 -8.87 -2.92
N VAL A 100 11.83 -8.56 -3.52
CA VAL A 100 12.12 -7.24 -4.11
C VAL A 100 11.18 -6.93 -5.28
N VAL A 101 10.96 -7.89 -6.17
CA VAL A 101 10.03 -7.71 -7.31
C VAL A 101 8.59 -7.55 -6.83
N THR A 102 8.18 -8.27 -5.78
CA THR A 102 6.86 -8.11 -5.16
C THR A 102 6.69 -6.72 -4.58
N LEU A 103 7.69 -6.18 -3.89
CA LEU A 103 7.66 -4.80 -3.39
C LEU A 103 7.59 -3.79 -4.54
N ALA A 104 8.44 -3.93 -5.55
CA ALA A 104 8.43 -3.02 -6.71
C ALA A 104 7.08 -3.02 -7.42
N PHE A 105 6.50 -4.21 -7.62
CA PHE A 105 5.20 -4.36 -8.25
C PHE A 105 4.08 -3.78 -7.38
N LEU A 106 4.12 -4.02 -6.06
CA LEU A 106 3.19 -3.43 -5.10
C LEU A 106 3.23 -1.90 -5.13
N VAL A 107 4.41 -1.28 -5.21
CA VAL A 107 4.55 0.19 -5.28
C VAL A 107 3.96 0.74 -6.58
N VAL A 108 4.32 0.16 -7.74
CA VAL A 108 3.78 0.58 -9.04
C VAL A 108 2.26 0.43 -9.07
N LEU A 109 1.75 -0.71 -8.59
CA LEU A 109 0.32 -0.97 -8.50
C LEU A 109 -0.37 0.01 -7.54
N SER A 110 0.24 0.32 -6.40
CA SER A 110 -0.31 1.28 -5.43
C SER A 110 -0.37 2.69 -6.00
N ILE A 111 0.64 3.14 -6.76
CA ILE A 111 0.63 4.43 -7.45
C ILE A 111 -0.49 4.46 -8.49
N PHE A 112 -0.62 3.40 -9.29
CA PHE A 112 -1.68 3.27 -10.28
C PHE A 112 -3.08 3.30 -9.63
N LEU A 113 -3.30 2.50 -8.58
CA LEU A 113 -4.57 2.43 -7.86
C LEU A 113 -4.88 3.71 -7.09
N THR A 114 -3.88 4.44 -6.59
CA THR A 114 -4.13 5.72 -5.92
C THR A 114 -4.51 6.78 -6.96
N THR A 115 -3.84 6.81 -8.10
CA THR A 115 -4.15 7.74 -9.20
C THR A 115 -5.53 7.46 -9.80
N ALA A 116 -5.86 6.19 -10.04
CA ALA A 116 -7.15 5.76 -10.58
C ALA A 116 -8.26 5.78 -9.52
N GLY A 117 -7.93 5.38 -8.29
CA GLY A 117 -8.85 5.17 -7.17
C GLY A 117 -9.30 6.44 -6.48
N ILE A 118 -8.46 7.48 -6.39
CA ILE A 118 -8.90 8.80 -5.92
C ILE A 118 -10.03 9.32 -6.83
N SER A 119 -9.90 9.10 -8.14
CA SER A 119 -10.92 9.52 -9.11
C SER A 119 -12.21 8.71 -8.99
N SER A 120 -12.14 7.38 -8.75
CA SER A 120 -13.31 6.51 -8.70
C SER A 120 -13.99 6.41 -7.34
N ALA A 121 -13.25 6.44 -6.23
CA ALA A 121 -13.80 6.38 -4.88
C ALA A 121 -14.51 7.69 -4.50
N VAL A 122 -13.92 8.84 -4.85
CA VAL A 122 -14.54 10.16 -4.65
C VAL A 122 -15.82 10.28 -5.49
N THR A 123 -15.76 9.90 -6.78
CA THR A 123 -16.93 9.94 -7.67
C THR A 123 -18.00 8.92 -7.26
N GLY A 124 -17.61 7.72 -6.83
CA GLY A 124 -18.50 6.67 -6.37
C GLY A 124 -19.24 7.04 -5.08
N ALA A 125 -18.52 7.48 -4.05
CA ALA A 125 -19.12 7.96 -2.80
C ALA A 125 -20.02 9.19 -3.04
N PHE A 126 -19.57 10.14 -3.87
CA PHE A 126 -20.34 11.32 -4.25
C PHE A 126 -21.63 10.93 -4.99
N SER A 127 -21.58 9.96 -5.90
CA SER A 127 -22.76 9.49 -6.62
C SER A 127 -23.79 8.78 -5.74
N LEU A 128 -23.35 8.11 -4.67
CA LEU A 128 -24.25 7.50 -3.68
C LEU A 128 -24.91 8.57 -2.80
N ILE A 129 -24.16 9.60 -2.39
CA ILE A 129 -24.70 10.76 -1.65
C ILE A 129 -25.70 11.55 -2.51
N LEU A 130 -25.40 11.76 -3.80
CA LEU A 130 -26.30 12.43 -4.75
C LEU A 130 -27.57 11.63 -5.02
N ARG A 131 -27.50 10.29 -5.02
CA ARG A 131 -28.69 9.43 -5.19
C ARG A 131 -29.53 9.38 -3.93
N ALA A 132 -28.89 9.35 -2.75
CA ALA A 132 -29.58 9.40 -1.46
C ALA A 132 -30.32 10.74 -1.24
N SER A 133 -29.79 11.84 -1.78
CA SER A 133 -30.40 13.18 -1.69
C SER A 133 -31.51 13.44 -2.72
N GLN A 134 -31.75 12.53 -3.67
CA GLN A 134 -32.87 12.56 -4.61
C GLN A 134 -34.09 11.76 -4.13
N VAL A 135 -33.99 11.09 -2.98
CA VAL A 135 -35.13 10.42 -2.33
C VAL A 135 -35.95 11.50 -1.60
N PRO A 136 -37.24 11.73 -1.96
CA PRO A 136 -38.05 12.83 -1.40
C PRO A 136 -38.18 12.83 0.13
N GLN A 137 -37.98 11.66 0.77
CA GLN A 137 -38.05 11.47 2.22
C GLN A 137 -36.76 11.85 2.96
N VAL A 138 -35.62 11.96 2.26
CA VAL A 138 -34.30 12.28 2.86
C VAL A 138 -34.05 13.80 2.86
N GLN A 139 -34.81 14.56 2.05
CA GLN A 139 -34.71 16.02 1.93
C GLN A 139 -34.96 16.78 3.24
N GLN A 140 -35.72 16.20 4.18
CA GLN A 140 -36.07 16.84 5.45
C GLN A 140 -35.05 16.61 6.58
N VAL A 141 -34.10 15.68 6.40
CA VAL A 141 -33.13 15.31 7.45
C VAL A 141 -31.72 15.86 7.16
N LEU A 142 -31.47 16.40 5.98
CA LEU A 142 -30.18 17.04 5.63
C LEU A 142 -30.34 18.52 5.28
N PRO A 143 -30.33 19.44 6.26
CA PRO A 143 -29.97 20.81 6.01
C PRO A 143 -28.47 20.87 5.64
N GLN A 144 -28.15 21.40 4.46
CA GLN A 144 -26.80 21.85 4.03
C GLN A 144 -25.81 20.83 3.43
N GLY A 145 -26.27 19.79 2.72
CA GLY A 145 -25.37 18.86 2.02
C GLY A 145 -24.78 19.34 0.68
N THR A 146 -25.26 20.45 0.10
CA THR A 146 -24.96 20.86 -1.29
C THR A 146 -24.08 22.09 -1.45
N THR A 147 -23.68 22.76 -0.36
CA THR A 147 -22.89 24.01 -0.43
C THR A 147 -21.37 23.83 -0.43
N ILE A 148 -20.83 22.66 -0.06
CA ILE A 148 -19.36 22.49 0.09
C ILE A 148 -18.61 22.61 -1.26
N GLN A 149 -19.22 22.23 -2.39
CA GLN A 149 -18.55 22.30 -3.71
C GLN A 149 -18.54 23.71 -4.32
N GLN A 150 -19.57 24.54 -4.06
CA GLN A 150 -19.66 25.89 -4.63
C GLN A 150 -18.87 26.94 -3.83
N GLN A 151 -18.75 26.78 -2.50
CA GLN A 151 -17.86 27.63 -1.71
C GLN A 151 -16.37 27.40 -2.00
N ALA A 152 -15.94 26.18 -2.31
CA ALA A 152 -14.52 25.88 -2.59
C ALA A 152 -14.02 26.46 -3.93
N ALA A 153 -14.90 26.60 -4.93
CA ALA A 153 -14.55 27.18 -6.23
C ALA A 153 -14.61 28.72 -6.25
N GLN A 154 -15.32 29.36 -5.32
CA GLN A 154 -15.49 30.82 -5.28
C GLN A 154 -14.65 31.55 -4.22
N GLN A 155 -14.04 30.84 -3.26
CA GLN A 155 -13.16 31.45 -2.24
C GLN A 155 -11.69 31.65 -2.67
N GLN A 156 -11.36 31.45 -3.93
CA GLN A 156 -10.10 31.96 -4.49
C GLN A 156 -10.33 33.31 -5.16
N PRO A 157 -10.31 34.40 -4.36
CA PRO A 157 -9.57 35.57 -4.82
C PRO A 157 -8.76 36.24 -3.69
N MET A 158 -7.53 36.62 -4.01
CA MET A 158 -6.57 37.40 -3.21
C MET A 158 -5.82 36.70 -2.06
N MET A 159 -5.15 35.58 -2.34
CA MET A 159 -3.88 35.33 -1.62
C MET A 159 -2.88 36.41 -2.03
N THR A 160 -2.52 37.26 -1.07
CA THR A 160 -1.46 38.27 -1.26
C THR A 160 -0.19 37.60 -1.79
N GLN A 161 0.63 38.30 -2.60
CA GLN A 161 1.86 37.73 -3.15
C GLN A 161 2.82 37.24 -2.06
N ALA A 162 2.78 37.86 -0.87
CA ALA A 162 3.47 37.40 0.34
C ALA A 162 2.93 36.07 0.90
N GLN A 163 1.60 35.86 0.92
CA GLN A 163 1.01 34.57 1.31
C GLN A 163 1.29 33.46 0.29
N ARG A 164 1.34 33.78 -1.02
CA ARG A 164 1.77 32.81 -2.05
C ARG A 164 3.22 32.37 -1.84
N GLN A 165 4.10 33.28 -1.46
CA GLN A 165 5.50 32.97 -1.13
C GLN A 165 5.61 32.14 0.17
N GLN A 166 4.87 32.49 1.23
CA GLN A 166 4.86 31.69 2.46
C GLN A 166 4.25 30.30 2.27
N ALA A 167 3.17 30.20 1.47
CA ALA A 167 2.58 28.92 1.11
C ALA A 167 3.56 28.06 0.31
N ALA A 168 4.31 28.66 -0.64
CA ALA A 168 5.36 27.98 -1.38
C ALA A 168 6.51 27.50 -0.48
N GLN A 169 6.98 28.33 0.46
CA GLN A 169 8.04 27.96 1.41
C GLN A 169 7.60 26.82 2.34
N ARG A 170 6.41 26.92 2.93
CA ARG A 170 5.85 25.84 3.77
C ARG A 170 5.64 24.56 2.96
N ALA A 171 5.16 24.67 1.72
CA ALA A 171 5.00 23.52 0.85
C ALA A 171 6.34 22.84 0.55
N GLN A 172 7.41 23.60 0.33
CA GLN A 172 8.75 23.06 0.12
C GLN A 172 9.32 22.39 1.38
N ASP A 173 9.13 22.98 2.56
CA ASP A 173 9.60 22.40 3.83
C ASP A 173 8.90 21.08 4.14
N VAL A 174 7.57 21.06 3.98
CA VAL A 174 6.77 19.85 4.16
C VAL A 174 7.17 18.81 3.11
N ALA A 175 7.28 19.19 1.84
CA ALA A 175 7.69 18.27 0.77
C ALA A 175 9.07 17.66 1.03
N THR A 176 10.04 18.47 1.47
CA THR A 176 11.41 18.00 1.76
C THR A 176 11.41 17.01 2.92
N ARG A 177 10.71 17.32 4.01
CA ARG A 177 10.61 16.41 5.17
C ARG A 177 9.90 15.11 4.78
N THR A 178 8.79 15.20 4.04
CA THR A 178 8.04 14.04 3.57
C THR A 178 8.86 13.18 2.61
N ALA A 179 9.68 13.79 1.75
CA ALA A 179 10.55 13.07 0.82
C ALA A 179 11.58 12.20 1.56
N TRP A 180 12.30 12.77 2.53
CA TRP A 180 13.26 12.01 3.35
C TRP A 180 12.61 10.89 4.15
N TRP A 181 11.44 11.15 4.74
CA TRP A 181 10.67 10.11 5.44
C TRP A 181 10.24 8.99 4.51
N THR A 182 9.68 9.32 3.34
CA THR A 182 9.23 8.31 2.37
C THR A 182 10.41 7.48 1.86
N PHE A 183 11.56 8.11 1.63
CA PHE A 183 12.80 7.40 1.26
C PHE A 183 13.24 6.42 2.35
N ALA A 184 13.30 6.87 3.61
CA ALA A 184 13.67 6.02 4.74
C ALA A 184 12.71 4.83 4.92
N ILE A 185 11.40 5.07 4.84
CA ILE A 185 10.37 4.03 4.91
C ILE A 185 10.49 3.05 3.73
N GLY A 186 10.79 3.56 2.53
CA GLY A 186 11.04 2.76 1.34
C GLY A 186 12.22 1.80 1.52
N LEU A 187 13.32 2.28 2.10
CA LEU A 187 14.48 1.44 2.43
C LEU A 187 14.16 0.37 3.47
N LEU A 188 13.44 0.74 4.54
CA LEU A 188 13.01 -0.22 5.56
C LEU A 188 12.07 -1.28 4.98
N SER A 189 11.17 -0.88 4.09
CA SER A 189 10.26 -1.79 3.39
C SER A 189 11.01 -2.72 2.45
N LEU A 190 12.07 -2.24 1.79
CA LEU A 190 12.95 -3.06 0.97
C LEU A 190 13.66 -4.13 1.81
N ILE A 191 14.20 -3.76 2.97
CA ILE A 191 14.80 -4.72 3.91
C ILE A 191 13.77 -5.76 4.36
N ALA A 192 12.57 -5.30 4.76
CA ALA A 192 11.48 -6.20 5.14
C ALA A 192 11.09 -7.17 4.02
N ALA A 193 11.02 -6.69 2.78
CA ALA A 193 10.72 -7.51 1.61
C ALA A 193 11.82 -8.55 1.32
N MET A 194 13.09 -8.16 1.41
CA MET A 194 14.23 -9.08 1.22
C MET A 194 14.22 -10.20 2.27
N ILE A 195 14.01 -9.84 3.55
CA ILE A 195 13.95 -10.81 4.65
C ILE A 195 12.73 -11.72 4.49
N GLY A 196 11.56 -11.16 4.21
CA GLY A 196 10.33 -11.93 4.00
C GLY A 196 10.51 -12.94 2.88
N GLY A 197 10.95 -12.49 1.71
CA GLY A 197 11.20 -13.36 0.55
C GLY A 197 12.21 -14.48 0.82
N TYR A 198 13.31 -14.17 1.51
CA TYR A 198 14.31 -15.17 1.92
C TYR A 198 13.71 -16.24 2.85
N LEU A 199 13.02 -15.81 3.92
CA LEU A 199 12.42 -16.72 4.90
C LEU A 199 11.30 -17.58 4.30
N GLY A 200 10.52 -17.02 3.38
CA GLY A 200 9.45 -17.73 2.67
C GLY A 200 9.96 -18.91 1.88
N MET A 201 11.04 -18.68 1.12
CA MET A 201 11.71 -19.72 0.33
C MET A 201 12.35 -20.78 1.24
N GLN A 202 13.12 -20.37 2.25
CA GLN A 202 13.79 -21.31 3.16
C GLN A 202 12.80 -22.24 3.87
N SER A 203 11.62 -21.72 4.22
CA SER A 203 10.55 -22.49 4.85
C SER A 203 9.95 -23.58 3.95
N ARG A 204 10.02 -23.44 2.61
CA ARG A 204 9.64 -24.52 1.67
C ARG A 204 10.72 -25.56 1.56
N VAL A 205 11.97 -25.13 1.39
CA VAL A 205 13.12 -26.03 1.23
C VAL A 205 13.22 -26.98 2.43
N ASN A 206 13.13 -26.44 3.64
CA ASN A 206 13.20 -27.24 4.87
C ASN A 206 12.06 -28.24 4.99
N GLN A 207 10.87 -27.92 4.46
CA GLN A 207 9.73 -28.82 4.49
C GLN A 207 9.95 -30.03 3.57
N ILE A 208 10.48 -29.79 2.36
CA ILE A 208 10.73 -30.87 1.39
C ILE A 208 11.82 -31.82 1.89
N ILE A 209 12.92 -31.28 2.45
CA ILE A 209 13.99 -32.10 3.02
C ILE A 209 13.46 -33.06 4.09
N ARG A 210 12.52 -32.59 4.93
CA ARG A 210 11.88 -33.41 5.97
C ARG A 210 10.92 -34.46 5.43
N GLU A 211 10.29 -34.21 4.29
CA GLU A 211 9.38 -35.17 3.65
C GLU A 211 10.15 -36.26 2.87
N THR A 212 11.41 -36.00 2.48
CA THR A 212 12.25 -36.93 1.71
C THR A 212 13.30 -37.70 2.52
N ALA A 213 13.49 -37.38 3.80
CA ALA A 213 14.46 -38.00 4.70
C ALA A 213 13.79 -39.07 5.58
#